data_AF-A0A2G7FR41-F1
#
_entry.id   AF-A0A2G7FR41-F1
#
_cell.length_a   1.000
_cell.length_b   1.000
_cell.length_c   1.000
_cell.angle_alpha   90.00
_cell.angle_beta   90.00
_cell.angle_gamma   90.00
#
_symmetry.space_group_name_H-M   'P 1'
#
loop_
_entity.id
_entity.type
_entity.pdbx_description
1 polymer ?
#
loop_
_entity_poly.entity_id
_entity_poly.type
_entity_poly.pdbx_seq_one_letter_code
_entity_poly.pdbx_strand_id
1 'polypeptide(L)'
;MVKLIIPSFLGGLTLALAANIPAVPGPAEDLLRDLGCNICQLVLEPIVALNDDGTKKDTDIMGALDNACRSLPVGQEKCENFVGAYGSLILNFVQQELGSAAICAAVGLCEA
;
A
#
# COMPACT_ATOMS: atom_id res chain seq x y z
N MET A 1 -32.25 6.80 -9.41
CA MET A 1 -31.97 8.17 -9.90
C MET A 1 -32.24 9.12 -8.75
N VAL A 2 -31.16 9.64 -8.16
CA VAL A 2 -31.02 10.80 -7.26
C VAL A 2 -32.26 11.25 -6.47
N LYS A 3 -32.29 10.91 -5.18
CA LYS A 3 -32.89 11.77 -4.15
C LYS A 3 -32.14 11.57 -2.83
N LEU A 4 -31.11 12.40 -2.66
CA LEU A 4 -30.44 12.65 -1.39
C LEU A 4 -31.47 13.30 -0.45
N ILE A 5 -31.92 12.60 0.58
CA ILE A 5 -32.64 13.19 1.71
C ILE A 5 -31.56 13.66 2.69
N ILE A 6 -31.16 14.93 2.59
CA ILE A 6 -30.52 15.62 3.69
C ILE A 6 -31.42 16.81 4.01
N PRO A 7 -32.22 16.75 5.10
CA PRO A 7 -32.92 17.92 5.58
C PRO A 7 -31.89 18.93 6.05
N SER A 8 -32.06 20.13 5.53
CA SER A 8 -31.22 21.29 5.65
C SER A 8 -31.23 21.91 7.06
N PHE A 9 -30.26 22.80 7.30
CA PHE A 9 -30.22 23.81 8.36
C PHE A 9 -29.86 23.24 9.75
N LEU A 10 -28.67 23.48 10.30
CA LEU A 10 -28.25 24.79 10.80
C LEU A 10 -26.73 24.81 11.05
N GLY A 11 -26.05 25.82 10.53
CA GLY A 11 -24.82 26.33 11.16
C GLY A 11 -23.57 26.32 10.29
N GLY A 12 -23.23 27.47 9.72
CA GLY A 12 -21.82 27.83 9.51
C GLY A 12 -21.42 28.14 8.07
N LEU A 13 -21.10 29.40 7.87
CA LEU A 13 -20.65 30.03 6.63
C LEU A 13 -19.20 29.61 6.23
N THR A 14 -18.87 28.31 6.17
CA THR A 14 -17.48 27.86 5.87
C THR A 14 -17.30 26.68 4.90
N LEU A 15 -18.34 26.10 4.28
CA LEU A 15 -18.19 24.82 3.54
C LEU A 15 -18.49 24.83 2.03
N ALA A 16 -18.57 25.98 1.37
CA ALA A 16 -18.88 26.04 -0.06
C ALA A 16 -17.66 26.05 -1.02
N LEU A 17 -16.42 25.88 -0.53
CA LEU A 17 -15.22 25.92 -1.39
C LEU A 17 -14.45 24.59 -1.52
N ALA A 18 -14.88 23.50 -0.87
CA ALA A 18 -14.12 22.24 -0.90
C ALA A 18 -14.66 21.17 -1.88
N ALA A 19 -15.76 21.38 -2.59
CA ALA A 19 -16.39 20.32 -3.38
C ALA A 19 -15.96 20.26 -4.87
N ASN A 20 -15.11 21.17 -5.35
CA ASN A 20 -14.74 21.26 -6.78
C ASN A 20 -13.24 21.45 -7.04
N ILE A 21 -12.37 21.00 -6.13
CA ILE A 21 -10.92 20.96 -6.41
C ILE A 21 -10.68 19.77 -7.35
N PRO A 22 -10.28 19.96 -8.61
CA PRO A 22 -9.71 18.86 -9.37
C PRO A 22 -8.45 18.43 -8.62
N ALA A 23 -8.38 17.15 -8.23
CA ALA A 23 -7.11 16.55 -7.87
C ALA A 23 -6.21 16.69 -9.10
N VAL A 24 -5.30 17.66 -9.08
CA VAL A 24 -4.31 17.83 -10.14
C VAL A 24 -3.11 17.01 -9.69
N PRO A 25 -2.84 15.83 -10.30
CA PRO A 25 -1.58 15.16 -10.07
C PRO A 25 -0.47 16.11 -10.55
N GLY A 26 0.30 16.62 -9.59
CA GLY A 26 1.49 17.39 -9.87
C GLY A 26 2.68 16.47 -10.16
N PRO A 27 3.73 16.96 -10.84
CA PRO A 27 4.93 16.17 -11.12
C PRO A 27 5.65 15.67 -9.84
N ALA A 28 5.38 16.26 -8.67
CA ALA A 28 5.88 15.78 -7.39
C ALA A 28 5.07 14.61 -6.82
N GLU A 29 3.75 14.56 -7.06
CA GLU A 29 2.88 13.48 -6.60
C GLU A 29 3.11 12.20 -7.40
N ASP A 30 3.31 12.32 -8.71
CA ASP A 30 3.67 11.18 -9.57
C ASP A 30 5.01 10.57 -9.13
N LEU A 31 6.02 11.40 -8.84
CA LEU A 31 7.33 10.93 -8.38
C LEU A 31 7.27 10.19 -7.04
N LEU A 32 6.44 10.67 -6.11
CA LEU A 32 6.20 10.03 -4.81
C LEU A 32 5.52 8.68 -4.97
N ARG A 33 4.55 8.59 -5.89
CA ARG A 33 3.84 7.35 -6.20
C ARG A 33 4.75 6.34 -6.89
N ASP A 34 5.53 6.77 -7.88
CA ASP A 34 6.52 5.92 -8.56
C ASP A 34 7.57 5.40 -7.58
N LEU A 35 8.05 6.27 -6.69
CA LEU A 35 8.98 5.86 -5.62
C LEU A 35 8.36 4.82 -4.70
N GLY A 36 7.09 5.01 -4.29
CA GLY A 36 6.35 4.04 -3.48
C GLY A 36 6.21 2.68 -4.17
N CYS A 37 5.84 2.67 -5.45
CA CYS A 37 5.73 1.46 -6.26
C CYS A 37 7.07 0.73 -6.37
N ASN A 38 8.14 1.47 -6.72
CA ASN A 38 9.48 0.91 -6.87
C ASN A 38 10.02 0.32 -5.56
N ILE A 39 9.84 1.01 -4.43
CA ILE A 39 10.24 0.50 -3.11
C ILE A 39 9.46 -0.77 -2.78
N CYS A 40 8.15 -0.79 -3.03
CA CYS A 40 7.33 -1.97 -2.80
C CYS A 40 7.85 -3.19 -3.58
N GLN A 41 8.08 -3.01 -4.88
CA GLN A 41 8.55 -4.11 -5.74
C GLN A 41 9.95 -4.58 -5.33
N LEU A 42 10.86 -3.65 -5.04
CA LEU A 42 12.22 -3.96 -4.57
C LEU A 42 12.22 -4.79 -3.28
N VAL A 43 11.30 -4.50 -2.35
CA VAL A 43 11.15 -5.25 -1.10
C VAL A 43 10.50 -6.62 -1.35
N LEU A 44 9.49 -6.69 -2.20
CA LEU A 44 8.71 -7.91 -2.40
C LEU A 44 9.33 -8.91 -3.36
N GLU A 45 10.13 -8.49 -4.34
CA GLU A 45 10.84 -9.40 -5.26
C GLU A 45 11.59 -10.53 -4.53
N PRO A 46 12.51 -10.25 -3.58
CA PRO A 46 13.22 -11.31 -2.89
C PRO A 46 12.28 -12.14 -2.01
N ILE A 47 11.20 -11.57 -1.47
CA ILE A 47 10.26 -12.26 -0.58
C ILE A 47 9.40 -13.26 -1.36
N VAL A 48 8.92 -12.88 -2.55
CA VAL A 48 8.20 -13.78 -3.45
C VAL A 48 9.13 -14.91 -3.90
N ALA A 49 10.38 -14.59 -4.26
CA ALA A 49 11.37 -15.58 -4.69
C ALA A 49 11.72 -16.62 -3.60
N LEU A 50 11.55 -16.29 -2.32
CA LEU A 50 11.71 -17.28 -1.26
C LEU A 50 10.72 -18.45 -1.44
N ASN A 51 9.51 -18.16 -1.90
CA ASN A 51 8.42 -19.12 -2.04
C ASN A 51 8.33 -19.78 -3.42
N ASP A 52 9.32 -19.61 -4.31
CA ASP A 52 9.30 -20.18 -5.67
C ASP A 52 9.18 -21.72 -5.70
N ASP A 53 9.60 -22.40 -4.63
CA ASP A 53 9.48 -23.85 -4.48
C ASP A 53 8.26 -24.28 -3.65
N GLY A 54 7.47 -23.33 -3.13
CA GLY A 54 6.30 -23.56 -2.28
C GLY A 54 6.62 -24.22 -0.93
N THR A 55 7.89 -24.28 -0.52
CA THR A 55 8.31 -25.03 0.69
C THR A 55 8.55 -24.17 1.91
N LYS A 56 8.56 -22.84 1.77
CA LYS A 56 8.91 -21.95 2.88
C LYS A 56 7.80 -21.89 3.90
N LYS A 57 8.20 -21.76 5.16
CA LYS A 57 7.25 -21.61 6.26
C LYS A 57 6.78 -20.16 6.30
N ASP A 58 5.56 -19.97 6.76
CA ASP A 58 4.99 -18.64 7.01
C ASP A 58 5.89 -17.75 7.88
N THR A 59 6.60 -18.37 8.82
CA THR A 59 7.58 -17.69 9.69
C THR A 59 8.77 -17.14 8.92
N ASP A 60 9.19 -17.79 7.84
CA ASP A 60 10.33 -17.36 7.03
C ASP A 60 9.95 -16.12 6.21
N ILE A 61 8.77 -16.14 5.59
CA ILE A 61 8.22 -15.03 4.81
C ILE A 61 7.94 -13.81 5.72
N MET A 62 7.31 -14.03 6.88
CA MET A 62 7.08 -12.97 7.86
C MET A 62 8.39 -12.40 8.42
N GLY A 63 9.38 -13.25 8.67
CA GLY A 63 10.71 -12.80 9.07
C GLY A 63 11.42 -11.98 7.99
N ALA A 64 11.21 -12.30 6.71
CA ALA A 64 11.73 -11.51 5.61
C ALA A 64 11.08 -10.11 5.51
N LEU A 65 9.75 -10.02 5.74
CA LEU A 65 9.04 -8.74 5.81
C LEU A 65 9.56 -7.86 6.96
N ASP A 66 9.79 -8.44 8.15
CA ASP A 66 10.35 -7.71 9.30
C ASP A 66 11.78 -7.21 9.01
N ASN A 67 12.61 -8.08 8.42
CA ASN A 67 13.99 -7.73 8.07
C ASN A 67 14.05 -6.62 7.01
N ALA A 68 13.10 -6.57 6.08
CA ALA A 68 13.03 -5.49 5.09
C ALA A 68 12.91 -4.11 5.74
N CYS A 69 12.20 -4.01 6.87
CA CYS A 69 12.07 -2.76 7.63
C CYS A 69 13.39 -2.25 8.20
N ARG A 70 14.37 -3.13 8.43
CA ARG A 70 15.71 -2.77 8.91
C ARG A 70 16.64 -2.33 7.78
N SER A 71 16.33 -2.72 6.54
CA SER A 71 17.12 -2.39 5.35
C SER A 71 16.65 -1.10 4.66
N LEU A 72 15.43 -0.65 4.94
CA LEU A 72 14.88 0.56 4.33
C LEU A 72 15.41 1.83 5.01
N PRO A 73 15.75 2.89 4.24
CA PRO A 73 16.16 4.18 4.80
C PRO A 73 14.99 5.01 5.34
N VAL A 74 13.75 4.46 5.34
CA VAL A 74 12.57 5.10 5.92
C VAL A 74 12.43 4.76 7.40
N GLY A 75 11.69 5.56 8.16
CA GLY A 75 11.51 5.34 9.59
C GLY A 75 10.99 3.93 9.89
N GLN A 76 11.84 3.13 10.57
CA GLN A 76 11.62 1.72 10.86
C GLN A 76 10.23 1.44 11.45
N GLU A 77 9.79 2.27 12.41
CA GLU A 77 8.47 2.17 13.03
C GLU A 77 7.31 2.23 12.02
N LYS A 78 7.42 3.08 10.99
CA LYS A 78 6.38 3.17 9.94
C LYS A 78 6.31 1.89 9.11
N CYS A 79 7.46 1.29 8.83
CA CYS A 79 7.52 0.01 8.12
C CYS A 79 6.99 -1.12 9.00
N GLU A 80 7.40 -1.20 10.28
CA GLU A 80 6.91 -2.20 11.22
C GLU A 80 5.39 -2.11 11.40
N ASN A 81 4.83 -0.89 11.49
CA ASN A 81 3.38 -0.68 11.52
C ASN A 81 2.70 -1.15 10.21
N PHE A 82 3.32 -0.92 9.05
CA PHE A 82 2.82 -1.41 7.77
C PHE A 82 2.84 -2.95 7.72
N VAL A 83 3.94 -3.58 8.11
CA VAL A 83 4.07 -5.05 8.18
C VAL A 83 3.08 -5.62 9.20
N GLY A 84 2.87 -4.96 10.34
CA GLY A 84 1.87 -5.36 11.31
C GLY A 84 0.43 -5.29 10.77
N ALA A 85 0.12 -4.31 9.92
CA ALA A 85 -1.21 -4.15 9.34
C ALA A 85 -1.47 -5.05 8.12
N TYR A 86 -0.46 -5.20 7.25
CA TYR A 86 -0.62 -5.85 5.93
C TYR A 86 0.18 -7.14 5.77
N GLY A 87 1.08 -7.49 6.69
CA GLY A 87 1.98 -8.63 6.56
C GLY A 87 1.25 -9.95 6.34
N SER A 88 0.13 -10.19 7.02
CA SER A 88 -0.70 -11.39 6.80
C SER A 88 -1.36 -11.41 5.43
N LEU A 89 -1.77 -10.25 4.91
CA LEU A 89 -2.31 -10.14 3.55
C LEU A 89 -1.22 -10.43 2.51
N ILE A 90 -0.03 -9.85 2.69
CA ILE A 90 1.13 -10.07 1.82
C ILE A 90 1.55 -11.54 1.84
N LEU A 91 1.62 -12.17 3.02
CA LEU A 91 1.90 -13.60 3.16
C LEU A 91 0.91 -14.45 2.34
N ASN A 92 -0.40 -14.17 2.47
CA ASN A 92 -1.42 -14.88 1.70
C ASN A 92 -1.20 -14.72 0.18
N PHE A 93 -0.81 -13.53 -0.28
CA PHE A 93 -0.50 -13.32 -1.69
C PHE A 93 0.75 -14.08 -2.14
N VAL A 94 1.80 -14.13 -1.32
CA VAL A 94 3.01 -14.91 -1.61
C VAL A 94 2.69 -16.41 -1.68
N GLN A 95 1.84 -16.92 -0.78
CA GLN A 95 1.37 -18.31 -0.82
C GLN A 95 0.50 -18.63 -2.05
N GLN A 96 -0.19 -17.62 -2.59
CA GLN A 96 -0.95 -17.71 -3.84
C GLN A 96 -0.07 -17.50 -5.08
N GLU A 97 1.25 -17.43 -4.91
CA GLU A 97 2.23 -17.28 -6.00
C GLU A 97 2.04 -15.97 -6.80
N LEU A 98 1.52 -14.91 -6.16
CA LEU A 98 1.45 -13.59 -6.79
C LEU A 98 2.85 -12.99 -6.90
N GLY A 99 3.16 -12.44 -8.07
CA GLY A 99 4.37 -11.65 -8.29
C GLY A 99 4.35 -10.30 -7.55
N SER A 100 5.54 -9.75 -7.28
CA SER A 100 5.73 -8.49 -6.55
C SER A 100 4.88 -7.33 -7.11
N ALA A 101 4.80 -7.19 -8.43
CA ALA A 101 4.00 -6.15 -9.08
C ALA A 101 2.50 -6.25 -8.75
N ALA A 102 1.93 -7.46 -8.80
CA ALA A 102 0.51 -7.69 -8.49
C ALA A 102 0.22 -7.43 -7.01
N ILE A 103 1.13 -7.83 -6.11
CA ILE A 103 0.99 -7.55 -4.68
C ILE A 103 1.03 -6.04 -4.43
N CYS A 104 1.99 -5.33 -5.03
CA CYS A 104 2.12 -3.89 -4.88
C CYS A 104 0.91 -3.11 -5.41
N ALA A 105 0.29 -3.58 -6.49
CA ALA A 105 -0.99 -3.04 -6.95
C ALA A 105 -2.13 -3.33 -5.97
N ALA A 106 -2.20 -4.55 -5.42
CA ALA A 106 -3.25 -4.95 -4.48
C ALA A 106 -3.22 -4.15 -3.16
N VAL A 107 -2.03 -3.72 -2.70
CA VAL A 107 -1.89 -2.85 -1.52
C VAL A 107 -1.95 -1.35 -1.86
N GLY A 108 -2.19 -0.99 -3.13
CA GLY A 108 -2.38 0.38 -3.59
C GLY A 108 -1.10 1.22 -3.74
N LEU A 109 0.07 0.58 -3.82
CA LEU A 109 1.36 1.25 -4.00
C LEU A 109 1.76 1.37 -5.47
N CYS A 110 1.22 0.50 -6.35
CA CYS A 110 1.36 0.59 -7.80
C CYS A 110 -0.02 0.72 -8.46
N GLU A 111 -0.08 1.25 -9.68
CA GLU A 111 -1.28 1.12 -10.52
C GLU A 111 -1.47 -0.36 -10.92
N ALA A 112 -2.74 -0.77 -11.04
CA ALA A 112 -3.15 -2.14 -11.36
C ALA A 112 -3.24 -2.41 -12.86
#